data_AF-A0A239PXM6-F1
#
_entry.id   AF-A0A239PXM6-F1
#
_cell.length_a   1.000
_cell.length_b   1.000
_cell.length_c   1.000
_cell.angle_alpha   90.00
_cell.angle_beta   90.00
_cell.angle_gamma   90.00
#
_symmetry.space_group_name_H-M   'P 1'
#
loop_
_entity.id
_entity.type
_entity.pdbx_description
1 polymer ?
#
loop_
_entity_poly.entity_id
_entity_poly.type
_entity_poly.pdbx_seq_one_letter_code
_entity_poly.pdbx_strand_id
1 'polypeptide(L)'
;MTPARKRLLLFGALATLAAILAVAAIILLLRREAEERRAAVCLRTDIGVAGLESGSCRPPAAFADFAESPVTDSGGAASVSLSHPTDPRAGAVTVRTCAAWRARRAEGWHALAAADMRRELAFERACGALAALERARAPERTHFRDGALARGDVAAVAGAAPLRIGPAADDAEAGTVAIEAEAPGVWRWSAGGQRVRLQEIAHADFNGDGLGDVLVFLAAAAESGTASAGAVGIVEKTAENAPARFTAM
;
A
#
# COMPACT_ATOMS: atom_id res chain seq x y z
N MET A 1 53.07 -41.53 21.64
CA MET A 1 51.90 -40.73 22.05
C MET A 1 50.85 -41.68 22.61
N THR A 2 50.47 -41.55 23.88
CA THR A 2 49.53 -42.48 24.52
C THR A 2 48.11 -42.29 23.97
N PRO A 3 47.28 -43.35 23.91
CA PRO A 3 45.91 -43.28 23.39
C PRO A 3 45.04 -42.22 24.09
N ALA A 4 45.33 -41.91 25.36
CA ALA A 4 44.68 -40.83 26.11
C ALA A 4 44.92 -39.43 25.52
N ARG A 5 46.14 -39.12 25.05
CA ARG A 5 46.45 -37.82 24.42
C ARG A 5 45.76 -37.63 23.08
N LYS A 6 45.59 -38.71 22.29
CA LYS A 6 44.83 -38.66 21.02
C LYS A 6 43.36 -38.33 21.25
N ARG A 7 42.74 -38.92 22.28
CA ARG A 7 41.35 -38.64 22.64
C ARG A 7 41.16 -37.19 23.08
N LEU A 8 42.03 -36.66 23.94
CA LEU A 8 41.93 -35.27 24.42
C LEU A 8 42.01 -34.25 23.28
N LEU A 9 42.91 -34.46 22.31
CA LEU A 9 43.04 -33.60 21.13
C LEU A 9 41.80 -33.67 20.20
N LEU A 10 41.24 -34.87 20.03
CA LEU A 10 40.03 -35.05 19.21
C LEU A 10 38.82 -34.33 19.82
N PHE A 11 38.64 -34.43 21.15
CA PHE A 11 37.56 -33.73 21.85
C PHE A 11 37.71 -32.22 21.81
N GLY A 12 38.94 -31.69 21.96
CA GLY A 12 39.20 -30.25 21.82
C GLY A 12 38.83 -29.72 20.44
N ALA A 13 39.26 -30.40 19.36
CA ALA A 13 38.97 -29.98 18.00
C ALA A 13 37.46 -30.02 17.67
N LEU A 14 36.74 -31.04 18.16
CA LEU A 14 35.29 -31.14 18.00
C LEU A 14 34.55 -30.00 18.74
N ALA A 15 34.98 -29.65 19.96
CA ALA A 15 34.39 -28.54 20.71
C ALA A 15 34.61 -27.20 20.00
N THR A 16 35.81 -26.95 19.45
CA THR A 16 36.09 -25.72 18.69
C THR A 16 35.25 -25.65 17.42
N LEU A 17 35.12 -26.75 16.67
CA LEU A 17 34.29 -26.77 15.46
C LEU A 17 32.81 -26.52 15.78
N ALA A 18 32.28 -27.15 16.82
CA ALA A 18 30.90 -26.93 17.27
C ALA A 18 30.65 -25.46 17.67
N ALA A 19 31.60 -24.84 18.37
CA ALA A 19 31.51 -23.42 18.72
C ALA A 19 31.53 -22.51 17.48
N ILE A 20 32.40 -22.79 16.49
CA ILE A 20 32.44 -22.04 15.23
C ILE A 20 31.11 -22.15 14.48
N LEU A 21 30.54 -23.36 14.39
CA LEU A 21 29.26 -23.59 13.73
C LEU A 21 28.10 -22.87 14.45
N ALA A 22 28.09 -22.89 15.78
CA ALA A 22 27.09 -22.17 16.57
C ALA A 22 27.16 -20.65 16.34
N VAL A 23 28.37 -20.07 16.35
CA VAL A 23 28.58 -18.64 16.06
C VAL A 23 28.16 -18.30 14.64
N ALA A 24 28.52 -19.12 13.65
CA ALA A 24 28.11 -18.92 12.26
C ALA A 24 26.58 -18.95 12.10
N ALA A 25 25.89 -19.88 12.76
CA ALA A 25 24.43 -19.96 12.76
C ALA A 25 23.79 -18.70 13.38
N ILE A 26 24.33 -18.20 14.50
CA ILE A 26 23.86 -16.95 15.12
C ILE A 26 24.06 -15.76 14.19
N ILE A 27 25.22 -15.63 13.53
CA ILE A 27 25.48 -14.54 12.58
C ILE A 27 24.48 -14.59 11.42
N LEU A 28 24.16 -15.77 10.90
CA LEU A 28 23.16 -15.92 9.84
C LEU A 28 21.76 -15.52 10.29
N LEU A 29 21.36 -15.89 11.51
CA LEU A 29 20.08 -15.47 12.10
C LEU A 29 20.00 -13.95 12.26
N LEU A 30 21.04 -13.33 12.80
CA LEU A 30 21.09 -11.87 12.97
C LEU A 30 21.06 -11.11 11.64
N ARG A 31 21.74 -11.64 10.61
CA ARG A 31 21.69 -11.06 9.26
C ARG A 31 20.29 -11.16 8.68
N ARG A 32 19.64 -12.31 8.81
CA ARG A 32 18.27 -12.52 8.36
C ARG A 32 17.30 -11.57 9.05
N GLU A 33 17.38 -11.41 10.37
CA GLU A 33 16.52 -10.46 11.10
C GLU A 33 16.78 -9.01 10.67
N ALA A 34 18.04 -8.64 10.42
CA ALA A 34 18.37 -7.30 9.93
C ALA A 34 17.86 -7.05 8.52
N GLU A 35 17.93 -8.04 7.63
CA GLU A 35 17.37 -7.99 6.27
C GLU A 35 15.84 -7.93 6.31
N GLU A 36 15.19 -8.75 7.13
CA GLU A 36 13.73 -8.73 7.31
C GLU A 36 13.25 -7.39 7.87
N ARG A 37 13.99 -6.79 8.83
CA ARG A 37 13.68 -5.44 9.34
C ARG A 37 13.90 -4.34 8.31
N ARG A 38 14.89 -4.48 7.42
CA ARG A 38 15.13 -3.53 6.33
C ARG A 38 14.08 -3.66 5.22
N ALA A 39 13.58 -4.87 5.00
CA ALA A 39 12.52 -5.16 4.06
C ALA A 39 11.12 -4.88 4.61
N ALA A 40 10.98 -4.60 5.91
CA ALA A 40 9.69 -4.34 6.52
C ALA A 40 9.08 -3.04 5.97
N VAL A 41 7.81 -3.11 5.62
CA VAL A 41 7.01 -1.98 5.17
C VAL A 41 6.12 -1.54 6.32
N CYS A 42 6.21 -0.27 6.67
CA CYS A 42 5.43 0.31 7.76
C CYS A 42 4.18 1.01 7.22
N LEU A 43 3.02 0.63 7.74
CA LEU A 43 1.78 1.33 7.46
C LEU A 43 1.76 2.67 8.18
N ARG A 44 1.49 3.73 7.44
CA ARG A 44 1.29 5.08 7.97
C ARG A 44 -0.18 5.37 8.23
N THR A 45 -1.06 4.58 7.65
CA THR A 45 -2.50 4.73 7.78
C THR A 45 -3.22 3.39 7.80
N ASP A 46 -4.42 3.38 8.35
CA ASP A 46 -5.30 2.22 8.35
C ASP A 46 -5.90 2.07 6.94
N ILE A 47 -5.67 0.93 6.28
CA ILE A 47 -6.18 0.67 4.93
C ILE A 47 -7.58 0.05 4.90
N GLY A 48 -8.21 -0.20 6.05
CA GLY A 48 -9.53 -0.79 6.16
C GLY A 48 -9.52 -2.32 6.07
N VAL A 49 -8.61 -2.98 6.77
CA VAL A 49 -8.55 -4.45 6.83
C VAL A 49 -8.46 -4.90 8.28
N ALA A 50 -9.36 -5.79 8.69
CA ALA A 50 -9.41 -6.28 10.07
C ALA A 50 -8.09 -6.93 10.50
N GLY A 51 -7.58 -6.52 11.66
CA GLY A 51 -6.32 -6.99 12.24
C GLY A 51 -5.06 -6.32 11.67
N LEU A 52 -5.21 -5.39 10.72
CA LEU A 52 -4.10 -4.65 10.14
C LEU A 52 -4.11 -3.19 10.57
N GLU A 53 -3.32 -2.87 11.58
CA GLU A 53 -3.31 -1.56 12.24
C GLU A 53 -2.31 -0.59 11.59
N SER A 54 -2.64 0.71 11.63
CA SER A 54 -1.68 1.77 11.29
C SER A 54 -0.48 1.75 12.25
N GLY A 55 0.69 2.14 11.76
CA GLY A 55 1.95 2.09 12.50
C GLY A 55 2.60 0.70 12.55
N SER A 56 1.91 -0.36 12.13
CA SER A 56 2.50 -1.70 12.08
C SER A 56 3.51 -1.83 10.93
N CYS A 57 4.66 -2.44 11.20
CA CYS A 57 5.69 -2.77 10.20
C CYS A 57 5.75 -4.28 10.01
N ARG A 58 5.69 -4.73 8.75
CA ARG A 58 5.65 -6.15 8.41
C ARG A 58 6.47 -6.44 7.16
N PRO A 59 7.07 -7.64 7.03
CA PRO A 59 7.67 -8.04 5.76
C PRO A 59 6.56 -8.16 4.68
N PRO A 60 6.85 -7.85 3.40
CA PRO A 60 5.89 -7.87 2.30
C PRO A 60 5.05 -9.17 2.21
N ALA A 61 5.70 -10.31 2.41
CA ALA A 61 5.03 -11.62 2.37
C ALA A 61 3.92 -11.79 3.43
N ALA A 62 4.02 -11.11 4.58
CA ALA A 62 3.02 -11.22 5.65
C ALA A 62 1.72 -10.47 5.33
N PHE A 63 1.69 -9.61 4.30
CA PHE A 63 0.44 -8.96 3.88
C PHE A 63 -0.52 -9.93 3.18
N ALA A 64 -0.02 -11.01 2.57
CA ALA A 64 -0.86 -12.04 1.94
C ALA A 64 -1.81 -12.73 2.94
N ASP A 65 -1.41 -12.82 4.21
CA ASP A 65 -2.22 -13.42 5.28
C ASP A 65 -3.53 -12.64 5.54
N PHE A 66 -3.60 -11.38 5.10
CA PHE A 66 -4.78 -10.52 5.28
C PHE A 66 -5.74 -10.55 4.08
N ALA A 67 -5.45 -11.33 3.03
CA ALA A 67 -6.31 -11.41 1.85
C ALA A 67 -7.72 -11.93 2.18
N GLU A 68 -7.83 -12.79 3.20
CA GLU A 68 -9.09 -13.35 3.72
C GLU A 68 -9.64 -12.59 4.93
N SER A 69 -8.95 -11.57 5.40
CA SER A 69 -9.48 -10.71 6.47
C SER A 69 -10.67 -9.89 5.96
N PRO A 70 -11.68 -9.65 6.82
CA PRO A 70 -12.76 -8.72 6.49
C PRO A 70 -12.23 -7.33 6.16
N VAL A 71 -12.72 -6.75 5.06
CA VAL A 71 -12.58 -5.32 4.79
C VAL A 71 -13.42 -4.54 5.80
N THR A 72 -12.93 -3.40 6.26
CA THR A 72 -13.60 -2.52 7.22
C THR A 72 -13.77 -1.11 6.66
N ASP A 73 -14.82 -0.44 7.08
CA ASP A 73 -15.07 0.98 6.85
C ASP A 73 -15.40 1.69 8.18
N SER A 74 -15.83 2.97 8.11
CA SER A 74 -16.18 3.75 9.30
C SER A 74 -17.32 3.15 10.14
N GLY A 75 -18.12 2.24 9.58
CA GLY A 75 -19.21 1.54 10.24
C GLY A 75 -18.87 0.12 10.73
N GLY A 76 -17.64 -0.35 10.56
CA GLY A 76 -17.20 -1.69 10.94
C GLY A 76 -16.94 -2.59 9.75
N ALA A 77 -17.35 -3.87 9.82
CA ALA A 77 -17.12 -4.82 8.74
C ALA A 77 -17.91 -4.42 7.47
N ALA A 78 -17.20 -4.20 6.37
CA ALA A 78 -17.76 -3.81 5.10
C ALA A 78 -18.21 -5.03 4.28
N SER A 79 -19.22 -4.83 3.45
CA SER A 79 -19.61 -5.79 2.42
C SER A 79 -20.12 -5.06 1.19
N VAL A 80 -19.85 -5.59 0.00
CA VAL A 80 -20.32 -5.00 -1.24
C VAL A 80 -21.02 -6.05 -2.09
N SER A 81 -22.17 -5.68 -2.65
CA SER A 81 -22.89 -6.53 -3.60
C SER A 81 -22.44 -6.18 -5.02
N LEU A 82 -21.93 -7.17 -5.74
CA LEU A 82 -21.45 -7.06 -7.10
C LEU A 82 -22.42 -7.78 -8.05
N SER A 83 -22.58 -7.27 -9.26
CA SER A 83 -23.39 -7.88 -10.31
C SER A 83 -22.52 -8.27 -11.51
N HIS A 84 -22.89 -9.36 -12.18
CA HIS A 84 -22.21 -9.81 -13.39
C HIS A 84 -22.42 -8.78 -14.52
N PRO A 85 -21.39 -8.47 -15.33
CA PRO A 85 -21.46 -7.37 -16.30
C PRO A 85 -22.43 -7.66 -17.46
N THR A 86 -22.62 -8.94 -17.79
CA THR A 86 -23.38 -9.36 -19.00
C THR A 86 -24.48 -10.38 -18.73
N ASP A 87 -24.62 -10.86 -17.48
CA ASP A 87 -25.61 -11.88 -17.13
C ASP A 87 -26.51 -11.38 -15.99
N PRO A 88 -27.66 -10.77 -16.31
CA PRO A 88 -28.59 -10.29 -15.30
C PRO A 88 -29.26 -11.44 -14.50
N ARG A 89 -29.13 -12.70 -14.94
CA ARG A 89 -29.70 -13.87 -14.24
C ARG A 89 -28.77 -14.45 -13.19
N ALA A 90 -27.47 -14.13 -13.25
CA ALA A 90 -26.47 -14.61 -12.28
C ALA A 90 -26.76 -14.13 -10.84
N GLY A 91 -27.62 -13.12 -10.69
CA GLY A 91 -27.89 -12.49 -9.39
C GLY A 91 -26.70 -11.67 -8.90
N ALA A 92 -26.88 -10.97 -7.79
CA ALA A 92 -25.79 -10.27 -7.12
C ALA A 92 -25.03 -11.21 -6.19
N VAL A 93 -23.71 -11.02 -6.08
CA VAL A 93 -22.84 -11.74 -5.13
C VAL A 93 -22.33 -10.75 -4.11
N THR A 94 -22.50 -11.05 -2.83
CA THR A 94 -21.93 -10.24 -1.74
C THR A 94 -20.53 -10.74 -1.39
N VAL A 95 -19.55 -9.83 -1.36
CA VAL A 95 -18.18 -10.12 -0.94
C VAL A 95 -17.79 -9.30 0.30
N ARG A 96 -16.83 -9.82 1.07
CA ARG A 96 -16.37 -9.26 2.36
C ARG A 96 -14.86 -9.21 2.53
N THR A 97 -14.12 -9.96 1.71
CA THR A 97 -12.66 -10.10 1.80
C THR A 97 -12.01 -9.64 0.51
N CYS A 98 -10.72 -9.31 0.57
CA CYS A 98 -9.98 -8.89 -0.62
C CYS A 98 -9.75 -10.02 -1.62
N ALA A 99 -9.58 -11.26 -1.16
CA ALA A 99 -9.51 -12.43 -2.03
C ALA A 99 -10.81 -12.60 -2.84
N ALA A 100 -11.97 -12.60 -2.17
CA ALA A 100 -13.26 -12.75 -2.82
C ALA A 100 -13.57 -11.58 -3.77
N TRP A 101 -13.28 -10.35 -3.37
CA TRP A 101 -13.48 -9.17 -4.23
C TRP A 101 -12.58 -9.22 -5.47
N ARG A 102 -11.26 -9.44 -5.32
CA ARG A 102 -10.33 -9.55 -6.46
C ARG A 102 -10.73 -10.64 -7.45
N ALA A 103 -11.16 -11.82 -6.96
CA ALA A 103 -11.64 -12.90 -7.81
C ALA A 103 -12.83 -12.47 -8.68
N ARG A 104 -13.82 -11.79 -8.08
CA ARG A 104 -14.99 -11.27 -8.81
C ARG A 104 -14.66 -10.12 -9.76
N ARG A 105 -13.74 -9.24 -9.38
CA ARG A 105 -13.24 -8.17 -10.27
C ARG A 105 -12.55 -8.72 -11.52
N ALA A 106 -11.77 -9.79 -11.37
CA ALA A 106 -11.11 -10.45 -12.50
C ALA A 106 -12.12 -11.09 -13.49
N GLU A 107 -13.29 -11.48 -13.00
CA GLU A 107 -14.44 -11.94 -13.80
C GLU A 107 -15.29 -10.78 -14.37
N GLY A 108 -14.93 -9.52 -14.10
CA GLY A 108 -15.65 -8.34 -14.57
C GLY A 108 -16.89 -7.96 -13.76
N TRP A 109 -17.03 -8.43 -12.51
CA TRP A 109 -18.15 -8.02 -11.66
C TRP A 109 -17.94 -6.61 -11.10
N HIS A 110 -19.03 -5.84 -10.99
CA HIS A 110 -19.00 -4.45 -10.53
C HIS A 110 -20.19 -4.13 -9.61
N ALA A 111 -20.06 -3.17 -8.71
CA ALA A 111 -21.20 -2.66 -7.97
C ALA A 111 -22.11 -1.82 -8.89
N LEU A 112 -23.42 -2.12 -8.91
CA LEU A 112 -24.39 -1.37 -9.74
C LEU A 112 -25.25 -0.40 -8.94
N ALA A 113 -25.49 -0.68 -7.66
CA ALA A 113 -26.24 0.24 -6.79
C ALA A 113 -25.31 1.34 -6.26
N ALA A 114 -25.77 2.59 -6.24
CA ALA A 114 -24.97 3.72 -5.74
C ALA A 114 -24.46 3.53 -4.31
N ALA A 115 -25.22 2.82 -3.46
CA ALA A 115 -24.77 2.47 -2.11
C ALA A 115 -23.61 1.46 -2.13
N ASP A 116 -23.65 0.49 -3.04
CA ASP A 116 -22.58 -0.50 -3.21
C ASP A 116 -21.36 0.10 -3.89
N MET A 117 -21.51 1.02 -4.86
CA MET A 117 -20.37 1.74 -5.46
C MET A 117 -19.57 2.52 -4.41
N ARG A 118 -20.26 3.19 -3.47
CA ARG A 118 -19.59 3.88 -2.35
C ARG A 118 -18.87 2.91 -1.42
N ARG A 119 -19.41 1.71 -1.22
CA ARG A 119 -18.75 0.66 -0.42
C ARG A 119 -17.60 0.02 -1.18
N GLU A 120 -17.70 -0.13 -2.50
CA GLU A 120 -16.65 -0.67 -3.36
C GLU A 120 -15.37 0.16 -3.24
N LEU A 121 -15.47 1.49 -3.05
CA LEU A 121 -14.33 2.35 -2.80
C LEU A 121 -13.48 1.94 -1.58
N ALA A 122 -14.11 1.39 -0.53
CA ALA A 122 -13.39 0.85 0.62
C ALA A 122 -12.60 -0.42 0.25
N PHE A 123 -13.17 -1.26 -0.62
CA PHE A 123 -12.48 -2.45 -1.16
C PHE A 123 -11.35 -2.06 -2.13
N GLU A 124 -11.55 -1.06 -2.99
CA GLU A 124 -10.48 -0.56 -3.88
C GLU A 124 -9.28 -0.07 -3.06
N ARG A 125 -9.54 0.73 -2.02
CA ARG A 125 -8.52 1.18 -1.08
C ARG A 125 -7.82 0.02 -0.38
N ALA A 126 -8.58 -0.83 0.29
CA ALA A 126 -8.03 -1.92 1.11
C ALA A 126 -7.28 -2.94 0.26
N CYS A 127 -7.91 -3.44 -0.80
CA CYS A 127 -7.41 -4.54 -1.59
C CYS A 127 -6.36 -4.11 -2.62
N GLY A 128 -6.48 -2.90 -3.16
CA GLY A 128 -5.43 -2.30 -4.00
C GLY A 128 -4.16 -2.06 -3.18
N ALA A 129 -4.31 -1.48 -1.98
CA ALA A 129 -3.16 -1.27 -1.07
C ALA A 129 -2.52 -2.59 -0.67
N LEU A 130 -3.32 -3.60 -0.29
CA LEU A 130 -2.80 -4.91 0.10
C LEU A 130 -1.99 -5.57 -1.02
N ALA A 131 -2.50 -5.53 -2.25
CA ALA A 131 -1.79 -6.08 -3.42
C ALA A 131 -0.50 -5.33 -3.77
N ALA A 132 -0.39 -4.03 -3.43
CA ALA A 132 0.83 -3.27 -3.57
C ALA A 132 1.83 -3.61 -2.46
N LEU A 133 1.37 -3.70 -1.21
CA LEU A 133 2.18 -4.05 -0.03
C LEU A 133 2.80 -5.46 -0.14
N GLU A 134 2.07 -6.42 -0.71
CA GLU A 134 2.57 -7.78 -1.00
C GLU A 134 3.80 -7.78 -1.94
N ARG A 135 3.92 -6.78 -2.82
CA ARG A 135 4.98 -6.67 -3.84
C ARG A 135 6.10 -5.69 -3.48
N ALA A 136 5.93 -4.97 -2.37
CA ALA A 136 6.85 -3.94 -1.92
C ALA A 136 8.26 -4.48 -1.67
N ARG A 137 9.26 -3.64 -1.88
CA ARG A 137 10.67 -3.93 -1.65
C ARG A 137 11.31 -2.84 -0.80
N ALA A 138 12.42 -3.16 -0.14
CA ALA A 138 13.23 -2.14 0.50
C ALA A 138 13.81 -1.23 -0.60
N PRO A 139 13.59 0.10 -0.53
CA PRO A 139 14.22 1.01 -1.48
C PRO A 139 15.72 1.10 -1.21
N GLU A 140 16.53 1.15 -2.28
CA GLU A 140 17.97 1.41 -2.16
C GLU A 140 18.23 2.88 -1.82
N ARG A 141 17.38 3.78 -2.35
CA ARG A 141 17.43 5.23 -2.16
C ARG A 141 16.04 5.83 -2.16
N THR A 142 15.86 7.01 -1.58
CA THR A 142 14.59 7.75 -1.65
C THR A 142 14.85 9.23 -1.90
N HIS A 143 13.95 9.83 -2.67
CA HIS A 143 13.91 11.28 -2.93
C HIS A 143 12.79 11.98 -2.12
N PHE A 144 12.09 11.23 -1.28
CA PHE A 144 11.14 11.73 -0.29
C PHE A 144 11.84 11.85 1.05
N ARG A 145 11.92 13.08 1.56
CA ARG A 145 12.49 13.35 2.89
C ARG A 145 11.63 12.66 3.93
N ASP A 146 12.26 11.88 4.81
CA ASP A 146 11.60 11.07 5.84
C ASP A 146 10.55 10.08 5.29
N GLY A 147 10.65 9.71 4.01
CA GLY A 147 9.70 8.80 3.35
C GLY A 147 8.28 9.37 3.24
N ALA A 148 8.15 10.70 3.23
CA ALA A 148 6.87 11.40 3.21
C ALA A 148 6.76 12.41 2.07
N LEU A 149 5.53 12.67 1.62
CA LEU A 149 5.27 13.72 0.66
C LEU A 149 5.41 15.09 1.33
N ALA A 150 6.14 15.99 0.68
CA ALA A 150 6.11 17.40 1.01
C ALA A 150 4.94 18.09 0.28
N ARG A 151 4.57 19.28 0.76
CA ARG A 151 3.52 20.10 0.11
C ARG A 151 3.79 20.34 -1.39
N GLY A 152 5.05 20.49 -1.79
CA GLY A 152 5.44 20.66 -3.19
C GLY A 152 5.22 19.40 -4.03
N ASP A 153 5.43 18.22 -3.46
CA ASP A 153 5.16 16.94 -4.12
C ASP A 153 3.64 16.77 -4.35
N VAL A 154 2.84 17.08 -3.32
CA VAL A 154 1.37 17.07 -3.41
C VAL A 154 0.86 18.10 -4.42
N ALA A 155 1.51 19.27 -4.52
CA ALA A 155 1.17 20.27 -5.52
C ALA A 155 1.41 19.79 -6.96
N ALA A 156 2.51 19.06 -7.19
CA ALA A 156 2.78 18.44 -8.48
C ALA A 156 1.72 17.39 -8.83
N VAL A 157 1.33 16.54 -7.87
CA VAL A 157 0.26 15.54 -8.06
C VAL A 157 -1.09 16.22 -8.32
N ALA A 158 -1.45 17.24 -7.55
CA ALA A 158 -2.70 17.97 -7.71
C ALA A 158 -2.79 18.67 -9.08
N GLY A 159 -1.69 19.26 -9.54
CA GLY A 159 -1.60 19.90 -10.86
C GLY A 159 -1.73 18.95 -12.04
N ALA A 160 -1.38 17.66 -11.86
CA ALA A 160 -1.57 16.63 -12.89
C ALA A 160 -3.02 16.11 -12.96
N ALA A 161 -3.88 16.47 -11.99
CA ALA A 161 -5.29 16.06 -11.91
C ALA A 161 -5.55 14.57 -12.23
N PRO A 162 -4.85 13.62 -11.59
CA PRO A 162 -4.88 12.20 -11.97
C PRO A 162 -6.24 11.52 -11.74
N LEU A 163 -7.10 12.11 -10.91
CA LEU A 163 -8.44 11.61 -10.64
C LEU A 163 -9.44 12.74 -10.85
N ARG A 164 -10.45 12.48 -11.68
CA ARG A 164 -11.42 13.49 -12.10
C ARG A 164 -12.78 12.87 -12.37
N ILE A 165 -13.81 13.46 -11.80
CA ILE A 165 -15.21 13.09 -12.01
C ILE A 165 -15.78 13.99 -13.12
N GLY A 166 -16.33 13.39 -14.18
CA GLY A 166 -17.01 14.12 -15.27
C GLY A 166 -16.13 14.47 -16.49
N PRO A 167 -16.67 15.23 -17.46
CA PRO A 167 -15.99 15.58 -18.72
C PRO A 167 -14.85 16.57 -18.47
N ALA A 168 -13.76 16.49 -19.24
CA ALA A 168 -12.59 17.38 -19.10
C ALA A 168 -13.08 18.83 -19.12
N ALA A 169 -12.91 19.55 -18.01
CA ALA A 169 -13.07 20.98 -18.07
C ALA A 169 -11.98 21.48 -19.00
N ASP A 170 -12.32 22.40 -19.90
CA ASP A 170 -11.30 23.12 -20.65
C ASP A 170 -10.33 23.72 -19.64
N ASP A 171 -9.02 23.61 -19.89
CA ASP A 171 -7.91 23.86 -18.95
C ASP A 171 -7.89 25.27 -18.28
N ALA A 172 -8.86 26.12 -18.61
CA ALA A 172 -9.02 27.49 -18.15
C ALA A 172 -9.50 27.66 -16.69
N GLU A 173 -10.00 26.61 -16.02
CA GLU A 173 -10.44 26.67 -14.61
C GLU A 173 -9.45 26.07 -13.60
N ALA A 174 -8.19 25.85 -13.99
CA ALA A 174 -7.11 25.55 -13.04
C ALA A 174 -6.73 26.80 -12.23
N GLY A 175 -7.69 27.35 -11.48
CA GLY A 175 -7.44 28.34 -10.45
C GLY A 175 -6.46 27.80 -9.41
N THR A 176 -5.84 28.70 -8.64
CA THR A 176 -4.87 28.33 -7.59
C THR A 176 -5.44 27.24 -6.68
N VAL A 177 -4.88 26.04 -6.76
CA VAL A 177 -5.30 24.90 -5.94
C VAL A 177 -4.79 25.11 -4.52
N ALA A 178 -5.69 25.42 -3.59
CA ALA A 178 -5.37 25.50 -2.18
C ALA A 178 -5.12 24.09 -1.62
N ILE A 179 -3.86 23.78 -1.32
CA ILE A 179 -3.46 22.50 -0.72
C ILE A 179 -3.37 22.67 0.78
N GLU A 180 -4.10 21.82 1.51
CA GLU A 180 -4.18 21.80 2.95
C GLU A 180 -3.71 20.45 3.49
N ALA A 181 -2.96 20.47 4.59
CA ALA A 181 -2.66 19.26 5.36
C ALA A 181 -3.76 19.08 6.42
N GLU A 182 -4.49 17.98 6.38
CA GLU A 182 -5.55 17.67 7.37
C GLU A 182 -4.99 16.95 8.59
N ALA A 183 -4.03 16.05 8.35
CA ALA A 183 -3.35 15.24 9.34
C ALA A 183 -1.99 14.78 8.77
N PRO A 184 -1.09 14.19 9.56
CA PRO A 184 0.15 13.62 9.03
C PRO A 184 -0.13 12.62 7.90
N GLY A 185 0.42 12.88 6.71
CA GLY A 185 0.22 12.05 5.52
C GLY A 185 -1.17 12.14 4.89
N VAL A 186 -2.01 13.10 5.29
CA VAL A 186 -3.34 13.34 4.72
C VAL A 186 -3.41 14.75 4.19
N TRP A 187 -3.67 14.85 2.89
CA TRP A 187 -3.71 16.10 2.15
C TRP A 187 -5.07 16.27 1.48
N ARG A 188 -5.57 17.51 1.45
CA ARG A 188 -6.81 17.87 0.77
C ARG A 188 -6.57 19.06 -0.15
N TRP A 189 -7.26 19.06 -1.29
CA TRP A 189 -7.41 20.23 -2.13
C TRP A 189 -8.76 20.23 -2.84
N SER A 190 -9.12 21.37 -3.43
CA SER A 190 -10.28 21.49 -4.30
C SER A 190 -9.85 21.94 -5.71
N ALA A 191 -10.41 21.32 -6.74
CA ALA A 191 -10.18 21.67 -8.13
C ALA A 191 -11.40 21.27 -8.98
N GLY A 192 -11.86 22.15 -9.88
CA GLY A 192 -12.96 21.85 -10.81
C GLY A 192 -14.25 21.35 -10.15
N GLY A 193 -14.67 21.98 -9.05
CA GLY A 193 -15.87 21.59 -8.28
C GLY A 193 -15.77 20.24 -7.56
N GLN A 194 -14.55 19.72 -7.41
CA GLN A 194 -14.26 18.46 -6.72
C GLN A 194 -13.35 18.70 -5.54
N ARG A 195 -13.63 17.99 -4.45
CA ARG A 195 -12.73 17.86 -3.32
C ARG A 195 -11.93 16.58 -3.48
N VAL A 196 -10.60 16.71 -3.47
CA VAL A 196 -9.69 15.58 -3.57
C VAL A 196 -8.93 15.42 -2.26
N ARG A 197 -8.80 14.17 -1.83
CA ARG A 197 -8.08 13.76 -0.63
C ARG A 197 -7.04 12.73 -1.01
N LEU A 198 -5.78 12.99 -0.68
CA LEU A 198 -4.67 12.06 -0.80
C LEU A 198 -4.27 11.57 0.59
N GLN A 199 -4.08 10.27 0.73
CA GLN A 199 -3.72 9.64 1.98
C GLN A 199 -2.53 8.70 1.78
N GLU A 200 -1.42 9.00 2.44
CA GLU A 200 -0.19 8.20 2.42
C GLU A 200 -0.40 6.90 3.20
N ILE A 201 -0.15 5.77 2.54
CA ILE A 201 -0.33 4.43 3.10
C ILE A 201 1.00 3.88 3.60
N ALA A 202 2.04 3.90 2.77
CA ALA A 202 3.33 3.31 3.07
C ALA A 202 4.43 3.90 2.19
N HIS A 203 5.69 3.69 2.59
CA HIS A 203 6.87 4.05 1.81
C HIS A 203 7.70 2.79 1.56
N ALA A 204 7.99 2.50 0.29
CA ALA A 204 8.76 1.34 -0.17
C ALA A 204 9.12 1.51 -1.66
N ASP A 205 9.90 0.61 -2.23
CA ASP A 205 10.02 0.45 -3.68
C ASP A 205 8.86 -0.44 -4.17
N PHE A 206 7.89 0.13 -4.88
CA PHE A 206 6.70 -0.59 -5.34
C PHE A 206 6.75 -0.96 -6.82
N ASN A 207 7.64 -0.35 -7.60
CA ASN A 207 7.78 -0.56 -9.04
C ASN A 207 9.02 -1.43 -9.40
N GLY A 208 9.93 -1.66 -8.46
CA GLY A 208 11.14 -2.45 -8.59
C GLY A 208 12.34 -1.70 -9.21
N ASP A 209 12.34 -0.37 -9.22
CA ASP A 209 13.42 0.45 -9.79
C ASP A 209 14.54 0.81 -8.78
N GLY A 210 14.39 0.39 -7.51
CA GLY A 210 15.32 0.66 -6.43
C GLY A 210 15.14 2.03 -5.75
N LEU A 211 14.22 2.87 -6.22
CA LEU A 211 13.83 4.13 -5.59
C LEU A 211 12.63 3.91 -4.67
N GLY A 212 12.58 4.71 -3.60
CA GLY A 212 11.46 4.71 -2.67
C GLY A 212 10.31 5.56 -3.21
N ASP A 213 9.14 4.95 -3.33
CA ASP A 213 7.88 5.55 -3.68
C ASP A 213 6.97 5.67 -2.45
N VAL A 214 5.98 6.55 -2.53
CA VAL A 214 4.91 6.64 -1.53
C VAL A 214 3.66 5.98 -2.10
N LEU A 215 3.24 4.86 -1.52
CA LEU A 215 1.93 4.28 -1.81
C LEU A 215 0.85 5.19 -1.21
N VAL A 216 -0.10 5.60 -2.02
CA VAL A 216 -1.18 6.51 -1.62
C VAL A 216 -2.54 5.97 -2.04
N PHE A 217 -3.57 6.40 -1.32
CA PHE A 217 -4.93 6.35 -1.80
C PHE A 217 -5.40 7.76 -2.12
N LEU A 218 -5.87 7.94 -3.35
CA LEU A 218 -6.43 9.19 -3.83
C LEU A 218 -7.94 9.04 -3.99
N ALA A 219 -8.72 9.92 -3.38
CA ALA A 219 -10.17 9.94 -3.51
C ALA A 219 -10.64 11.33 -3.94
N ALA A 220 -11.54 11.38 -4.90
CA ALA A 220 -12.22 12.59 -5.34
C ALA A 220 -13.71 12.47 -5.05
N ALA A 221 -14.34 13.56 -4.66
CA ALA A 221 -15.79 13.67 -4.50
C ALA A 221 -16.27 15.00 -5.06
N ALA A 222 -17.43 15.00 -5.71
CA ALA A 222 -18.08 16.25 -6.13
C ALA A 222 -18.47 17.07 -4.89
N GLU A 223 -18.17 18.38 -4.88
CA GLU A 223 -18.44 19.24 -3.71
C GLU A 223 -19.94 19.40 -3.42
N SER A 224 -20.79 19.28 -4.45
CA SER A 224 -22.24 19.44 -4.39
C SER A 224 -23.01 18.16 -4.77
N GLY A 225 -22.38 16.98 -4.71
CA GLY A 225 -22.98 15.73 -5.19
C GLY A 225 -22.63 14.50 -4.37
N THR A 226 -23.08 13.34 -4.85
CA THR A 226 -22.79 12.01 -4.27
C THR A 226 -21.79 11.20 -5.10
N ALA A 227 -21.35 11.75 -6.23
CA ALA A 227 -20.36 11.13 -7.08
C ALA A 227 -18.99 11.15 -6.38
N SER A 228 -18.37 9.99 -6.31
CA SER A 228 -17.03 9.79 -5.76
C SER A 228 -16.27 8.79 -6.60
N ALA A 229 -14.96 8.95 -6.68
CA ALA A 229 -14.05 8.00 -7.27
C ALA A 229 -12.81 7.89 -6.38
N GLY A 230 -12.04 6.82 -6.55
CA GLY A 230 -10.72 6.75 -5.95
C GLY A 230 -9.84 5.77 -6.68
N ALA A 231 -8.56 5.80 -6.31
CA ALA A 231 -7.55 4.93 -6.84
C ALA A 231 -6.45 4.73 -5.79
N VAL A 232 -5.93 3.51 -5.72
CA VAL A 232 -4.63 3.26 -5.12
C VAL A 232 -3.58 3.49 -6.19
N GLY A 233 -2.49 4.14 -5.81
CA GLY A 233 -1.37 4.37 -6.72
C GLY A 233 -0.10 4.70 -5.98
N ILE A 234 0.98 4.86 -6.73
CA ILE A 234 2.29 5.26 -6.19
C ILE A 234 2.59 6.69 -6.57
N VAL A 235 3.25 7.41 -5.68
CA VAL A 235 3.82 8.72 -5.94
C VAL A 235 5.34 8.57 -6.01
N GLU A 236 5.89 8.91 -7.17
CA GLU A 236 7.28 8.64 -7.54
C GLU A 236 8.04 9.95 -7.77
N LYS A 237 9.36 9.94 -7.50
CA LYS A 237 10.28 11.03 -7.81
C LYS A 237 11.56 10.46 -8.40
N THR A 238 11.95 10.92 -9.58
CA THR A 238 13.19 10.48 -10.24
C THR A 238 14.46 11.21 -9.76
N ALA A 239 14.29 12.31 -9.01
CA ALA A 239 15.35 13.06 -8.35
C ALA A 239 14.78 13.87 -7.18
N GLU A 240 15.63 14.36 -6.27
CA GLU A 240 15.21 15.11 -5.07
C GLU A 240 14.33 16.34 -5.39
N ASN A 241 14.65 17.04 -6.49
CA ASN A 241 13.93 18.24 -6.95
C ASN A 241 13.01 17.98 -8.15
N ALA A 242 12.85 16.73 -8.59
CA ALA A 242 11.91 16.41 -9.66
C ALA A 242 10.46 16.56 -9.17
N PRO A 243 9.53 16.99 -10.03
CA PRO A 243 8.12 17.00 -9.69
C PRO A 243 7.64 15.57 -9.42
N ALA A 244 6.89 15.38 -8.34
CA ALA A 244 6.30 14.09 -8.02
C ALA A 244 5.21 13.72 -9.04
N ARG A 245 5.09 12.43 -9.34
CA ARG A 245 4.12 11.90 -10.30
C ARG A 245 3.30 10.81 -9.64
N PHE A 246 2.00 10.79 -9.93
CA PHE A 246 1.10 9.73 -9.48
C PHE A 246 0.87 8.73 -10.60
N THR A 247 1.02 7.45 -10.29
CA THR A 247 0.75 6.33 -11.18
C THR A 247 -0.28 5.42 -10.50
N ALA A 248 -1.48 5.30 -11.08
CA ALA A 248 -2.50 4.37 -10.60
C ALA A 248 -2.05 2.91 -10.80
N MET A 249 -2.41 2.03 -9.86
CA MET A 249 -2.06 0.60 -9.89
C MET A 249 -3.23 -0.30 -10.26
#